data_AF-A0A9E0X5M1-F1
#
_entry.id   AF-A0A9E0X5M1-F1
#
_cell.length_a   1.000
_cell.length_b   1.000
_cell.length_c   1.000
_cell.angle_alpha   90.00
_cell.angle_beta   90.00
_cell.angle_gamma   90.00
#
_symmetry.space_group_name_H-M   'P 1'
#
loop_
_entity.id
_entity.type
_entity.pdbx_description
1 polymer ?
#
loop_
_entity_poly.entity_id
_entity_poly.type
_entity_poly.pdbx_seq_one_letter_code
_entity_poly.pdbx_strand_id
1 'polypeptide(L)'
;MSDLPLLQRLEHLSAPELRRLLAEHLTRQKLGLYWERDAIAHDQALNADVVLPRLLPEASHTPEGCTQHANLIIEGDNFDALRLLRATHAGKIRVIYIDPPYNTGNKDWVYNDQYVGANDRWRHSQWLEFLYQRLTLARDLLTSDGVILVSINDENRARLELLMDEVFPGRRVGSFVWRSRTGGNDTKGAFFSDNHEHVLVYANGGFRFTGEEKSYSIYKHEEGGRVFYLSDLTKAHDFRERPNTYYPIQDPASGTWYPCNPGRVWAYASKARVKEGQKIRGDTMEDLIEQGQVWFPPDQRVARFDSLDALLAAIDAQDIPFSGSTPLLTRDTPELKQWVGRAIGYGRPRLKKFKDGLKNENAPISSWLTPRAEADTADETLNMPIVGATDEGSRVLKEAMGEKAFPYPKPLSLIKNLLAQATRPGDIVLDFFAGSGTTGQAVLELNAEDGAGHLPRRFILCSSTEATTKEPAKNLCRDVCAERLRRVINGYGGKPGHTLAEGGEFAYLQLDKFDGADVLLDATAQHAATLLSMRNMAVPPVEQAQTAITVIAKQADWLLVLCQDTEAPTLAALRDLHQQNPQARLSVVTPRPKALALWLAEQGIAAHTQALHEVLTLGQGGRRGSRNP
;
A
#
# COMPACT_ATOMS: atom_id res chain seq x y z
N MET A 1 -12.68 -18.33 -31.55
CA MET A 1 -11.97 -19.55 -32.01
C MET A 1 -11.10 -20.09 -30.88
N SER A 2 -11.70 -20.36 -29.71
CA SER A 2 -10.97 -20.70 -28.50
C SER A 2 -11.78 -21.75 -27.77
N ASP A 3 -11.48 -23.02 -28.05
CA ASP A 3 -11.76 -24.22 -27.23
C ASP A 3 -11.33 -25.50 -27.99
N LEU A 4 -10.21 -25.45 -28.73
CA LEU A 4 -9.55 -26.67 -29.18
C LEU A 4 -8.53 -27.05 -28.10
N PRO A 5 -8.66 -28.21 -27.41
CA PRO A 5 -7.65 -28.70 -26.49
C PRO A 5 -6.27 -28.59 -27.14
N LEU A 6 -5.28 -28.12 -26.37
CA LEU A 6 -3.92 -27.81 -26.84
C LEU A 6 -3.36 -28.85 -27.83
N LEU A 7 -3.62 -30.13 -27.57
CA LEU A 7 -3.25 -31.25 -28.44
C LEU A 7 -3.81 -31.15 -29.87
N GLN A 8 -5.10 -30.83 -30.04
CA GLN A 8 -5.71 -30.66 -31.37
C GLN A 8 -5.12 -29.46 -32.13
N ARG A 9 -4.68 -28.42 -31.42
CA ARG A 9 -3.96 -27.29 -32.05
C ARG A 9 -2.58 -27.70 -32.56
N LEU A 10 -1.97 -28.73 -31.97
CA LEU A 10 -0.65 -29.24 -32.34
C LEU A 10 -0.73 -30.31 -33.44
N GLU A 11 -1.85 -31.03 -33.57
CA GLU A 11 -2.06 -32.09 -34.56
C GLU A 11 -1.94 -31.61 -36.02
N HIS A 12 -2.22 -30.33 -36.27
CA HIS A 12 -2.15 -29.74 -37.62
C HIS A 12 -0.78 -29.14 -37.97
N LEU A 13 0.21 -29.25 -37.08
CA LEU A 13 1.54 -28.68 -37.29
C LEU A 13 2.53 -29.72 -37.79
N SER A 14 3.34 -29.32 -38.77
CA SER A 14 4.46 -30.12 -39.25
C SER A 14 5.56 -30.22 -38.18
N ALA A 15 6.39 -31.26 -38.27
CA ALA A 15 7.53 -31.43 -37.35
C ALA A 15 8.48 -30.21 -37.28
N PRO A 16 8.79 -29.49 -38.38
CA PRO A 16 9.54 -28.24 -38.33
C PRO A 16 8.82 -27.11 -37.57
N GLU A 17 7.52 -26.96 -37.76
CA GLU A 17 6.71 -25.94 -37.07
C GLU A 17 6.64 -26.23 -35.56
N LEU A 18 6.46 -27.49 -35.18
CA LEU A 18 6.52 -27.92 -33.78
C LEU A 18 7.88 -27.61 -33.14
N ARG A 19 8.99 -27.93 -33.82
CA ARG A 19 10.34 -27.61 -33.32
C ARG A 19 10.56 -26.10 -33.17
N ARG A 20 10.06 -25.30 -34.12
CA ARG A 20 10.14 -23.83 -34.05
C ARG A 20 9.34 -23.29 -32.87
N LEU A 21 8.09 -23.72 -32.70
CA LEU A 21 7.25 -23.29 -31.58
C LEU A 21 7.83 -23.74 -30.23
N LEU A 22 8.38 -24.95 -30.16
CA LEU A 22 9.03 -25.43 -28.96
C LEU A 22 10.27 -24.61 -28.64
N ALA A 23 11.12 -24.32 -29.63
CA ALA A 23 12.28 -23.45 -29.44
C ALA A 23 11.86 -22.04 -29.00
N GLU A 24 10.83 -21.46 -29.62
CA GLU A 24 10.28 -20.16 -29.23
C GLU A 24 9.75 -20.20 -27.79
N HIS A 25 8.97 -21.21 -27.41
CA HIS A 25 8.44 -21.36 -26.06
C HIS A 25 9.56 -21.51 -25.02
N LEU A 26 10.55 -22.38 -25.29
CA LEU A 26 11.69 -22.64 -24.40
C LEU A 26 12.63 -21.44 -24.27
N THR A 27 12.67 -20.54 -25.26
CA THR A 27 13.55 -19.35 -25.26
C THR A 27 12.83 -18.05 -24.89
N ARG A 28 11.50 -18.04 -24.88
CA ARG A 28 10.68 -16.89 -24.50
C ARG A 28 10.61 -16.68 -22.99
N GLN A 29 10.72 -17.76 -22.22
CA GLN A 29 10.77 -17.66 -20.76
C GLN A 29 12.08 -17.04 -20.30
N LYS A 30 11.96 -15.91 -19.60
CA LYS A 30 13.03 -15.31 -18.80
C LYS A 30 12.96 -15.90 -17.38
N LEU A 31 13.98 -15.64 -16.57
CA LEU A 31 13.91 -15.86 -15.12
C LEU A 31 12.64 -15.19 -14.57
N GLY A 32 11.74 -15.95 -13.95
CA GLY A 32 10.46 -15.42 -13.46
C GLY A 32 9.46 -16.51 -13.09
N LEU A 33 8.20 -16.09 -12.89
CA LEU A 33 7.08 -16.97 -12.59
C LEU A 33 6.48 -17.56 -13.86
N TYR A 34 6.23 -18.87 -13.85
CA TYR A 34 5.44 -19.55 -14.85
C TYR A 34 4.26 -20.26 -14.19
N TRP A 35 3.09 -20.20 -14.82
CA TRP A 35 1.91 -20.97 -14.44
C TRP A 35 1.14 -21.41 -15.69
N GLU A 36 0.38 -22.49 -15.56
CA GLU A 36 -0.21 -23.23 -16.68
C GLU A 36 -1.52 -22.60 -17.19
N ARG A 37 -1.43 -21.35 -17.65
CA ARG A 37 -2.55 -20.54 -18.18
C ARG A 37 -3.37 -21.25 -19.25
N ASP A 38 -2.69 -21.92 -20.17
CA ASP A 38 -3.34 -22.65 -21.27
C ASP A 38 -3.98 -23.96 -20.82
N ALA A 39 -3.71 -24.43 -19.60
CA ALA A 39 -4.25 -25.67 -19.04
C ALA A 39 -5.42 -25.45 -18.07
N ILE A 40 -5.76 -24.18 -17.77
CA ILE A 40 -6.90 -23.81 -16.93
C ILE A 40 -8.00 -23.15 -17.78
N ALA A 41 -9.25 -23.28 -17.34
CA ALA A 41 -10.33 -22.47 -17.89
C ALA A 41 -10.01 -21.00 -17.65
N HIS A 42 -10.12 -20.18 -18.69
CA HIS A 42 -9.91 -18.74 -18.54
C HIS A 42 -11.05 -18.12 -17.73
N ASP A 43 -10.79 -16.97 -17.11
CA ASP A 43 -11.78 -16.25 -16.31
C ASP A 43 -12.97 -15.84 -17.21
N GLN A 44 -14.17 -16.31 -16.88
CA GLN A 44 -15.38 -16.10 -17.67
C GLN A 44 -15.80 -14.63 -17.71
N ALA A 45 -15.39 -13.82 -16.72
CA ALA A 45 -15.69 -12.40 -16.69
C ALA A 45 -14.89 -11.59 -17.74
N LEU A 46 -13.93 -12.21 -18.44
CA LEU A 46 -13.09 -11.55 -19.43
C LEU A 46 -13.86 -11.17 -20.71
N ASN A 47 -14.24 -9.90 -20.82
CA ASN A 47 -14.74 -9.26 -22.05
C ASN A 47 -16.03 -9.87 -22.63
N ALA A 48 -16.82 -10.58 -21.82
CA ALA A 48 -18.13 -11.09 -22.25
C ALA A 48 -19.15 -9.94 -22.37
N ASP A 49 -19.19 -9.08 -21.36
CA ASP A 49 -20.28 -8.10 -21.20
C ASP A 49 -19.78 -6.66 -21.05
N VAL A 50 -20.67 -5.70 -21.31
CA VAL A 50 -20.56 -4.30 -20.88
C VAL A 50 -21.10 -4.18 -19.46
N VAL A 51 -20.31 -3.57 -18.57
CA VAL A 51 -20.61 -3.48 -17.14
C VAL A 51 -21.04 -2.06 -16.81
N LEU A 52 -22.32 -1.86 -16.46
CA LEU A 52 -22.84 -0.54 -16.15
C LEU A 52 -23.19 -0.43 -14.65
N PRO A 53 -22.88 0.70 -14.00
CA PRO A 53 -23.22 0.90 -12.60
C PRO A 53 -24.69 1.29 -12.45
N ARG A 54 -25.36 0.69 -11.48
CA ARG A 54 -26.69 1.07 -11.01
C ARG A 54 -26.61 1.52 -9.55
N LEU A 55 -26.94 2.78 -9.29
CA LEU A 55 -27.04 3.33 -7.94
C LEU A 55 -28.27 2.79 -7.21
N LEU A 56 -28.12 2.36 -5.96
CA LEU A 56 -29.22 1.98 -5.07
C LEU A 56 -29.33 2.99 -3.91
N PRO A 57 -30.18 4.02 -4.01
CA PRO A 57 -30.31 5.04 -2.97
C PRO A 57 -30.68 4.46 -1.59
N GLU A 58 -31.53 3.43 -1.55
CA GLU A 58 -31.99 2.76 -0.33
C GLU A 58 -30.89 1.98 0.39
N ALA A 59 -29.86 1.53 -0.34
CA ALA A 59 -28.69 0.88 0.22
C ALA A 59 -27.54 1.87 0.48
N SER A 60 -27.63 3.09 -0.02
CA SER A 60 -26.65 4.16 0.19
C SER A 60 -26.81 4.77 1.58
N HIS A 61 -25.82 5.54 2.04
CA HIS A 61 -25.95 6.38 3.22
C HIS A 61 -25.83 7.84 2.82
N THR A 62 -26.96 8.55 2.90
CA THR A 62 -27.09 9.96 2.48
C THR A 62 -27.53 10.80 3.68
N PRO A 63 -26.61 11.39 4.45
CA PRO A 63 -26.98 12.30 5.53
C PRO A 63 -27.62 13.60 4.99
N GLU A 64 -28.31 14.35 5.84
CA GLU A 64 -28.88 15.64 5.48
C GLU A 64 -27.81 16.60 4.92
N GLY A 65 -28.14 17.28 3.82
CA GLY A 65 -27.21 18.18 3.12
C GLY A 65 -26.22 17.50 2.17
N CYS A 66 -26.22 16.16 2.07
CA CYS A 66 -25.44 15.45 1.07
C CYS A 66 -25.99 15.73 -0.35
N THR A 67 -25.15 16.32 -1.20
CA THR A 67 -25.51 16.65 -2.60
C THR A 67 -24.78 15.77 -3.63
N GLN A 68 -23.68 15.14 -3.23
CA GLN A 68 -22.90 14.17 -4.02
C GLN A 68 -22.30 13.13 -3.08
N HIS A 69 -22.22 11.86 -3.53
CA HIS A 69 -21.50 10.83 -2.78
C HIS A 69 -20.03 10.76 -3.23
N ALA A 70 -19.11 11.05 -2.34
CA ALA A 70 -17.67 10.98 -2.59
C ALA A 70 -17.11 9.57 -2.37
N ASN A 71 -17.73 8.77 -1.51
CA ASN A 71 -17.35 7.39 -1.23
C ASN A 71 -18.23 6.37 -1.95
N LEU A 72 -17.64 5.24 -2.34
CA LEU A 72 -18.32 4.19 -3.11
C LEU A 72 -18.21 2.84 -2.42
N ILE A 73 -19.32 2.11 -2.41
CA ILE A 73 -19.36 0.67 -2.16
C ILE A 73 -19.95 0.01 -3.40
N ILE A 74 -19.19 -0.87 -4.05
CA ILE A 74 -19.56 -1.58 -5.26
C ILE A 74 -19.80 -3.06 -4.92
N GLU A 75 -21.05 -3.49 -5.04
CA GLU A 75 -21.45 -4.89 -4.94
C GLU A 75 -21.20 -5.61 -6.26
N GLY A 76 -20.43 -6.69 -6.22
CA GLY A 76 -20.24 -7.56 -7.37
C GLY A 76 -18.88 -8.24 -7.39
N ASP A 77 -18.57 -8.87 -8.53
CA ASP A 77 -17.23 -9.37 -8.79
C ASP A 77 -16.25 -8.19 -8.96
N ASN A 78 -15.08 -8.31 -8.34
CA ASN A 78 -14.08 -7.25 -8.32
C ASN A 78 -13.37 -7.06 -9.67
N PHE A 79 -13.34 -8.04 -10.57
CA PHE A 79 -12.85 -7.85 -11.92
C PHE A 79 -13.76 -6.89 -12.69
N ASP A 80 -15.08 -7.06 -12.60
CA ASP A 80 -16.05 -6.17 -13.25
C ASP A 80 -16.05 -4.77 -12.63
N ALA A 81 -15.94 -4.67 -11.30
CA ALA A 81 -15.74 -3.40 -10.62
C ALA A 81 -14.46 -2.70 -11.10
N LEU A 82 -13.35 -3.42 -11.24
CA LEU A 82 -12.10 -2.88 -11.76
C LEU A 82 -12.20 -2.45 -13.23
N ARG A 83 -12.98 -3.15 -14.07
CA ARG A 83 -13.26 -2.72 -15.46
C ARG A 83 -14.03 -1.41 -15.50
N LEU A 84 -15.06 -1.27 -14.68
CA LEU A 84 -15.80 -0.01 -14.51
C LEU A 84 -14.87 1.11 -14.01
N LEU A 85 -14.07 0.82 -12.99
CA LEU A 85 -13.13 1.78 -12.40
C LEU A 85 -12.04 2.17 -13.39
N ARG A 86 -11.62 1.30 -14.31
CA ARG A 86 -10.71 1.69 -15.39
C ARG A 86 -11.33 2.73 -16.32
N ALA A 87 -12.62 2.63 -16.60
CA ALA A 87 -13.34 3.62 -17.43
C ALA A 87 -13.64 4.95 -16.69
N THR A 88 -13.53 4.99 -15.36
CA THR A 88 -14.00 6.14 -14.55
C THR A 88 -12.91 6.77 -13.66
N HIS A 89 -11.91 5.98 -13.24
CA HIS A 89 -10.91 6.30 -12.23
C HIS A 89 -9.46 5.96 -12.65
N ALA A 90 -9.20 5.63 -13.92
CA ALA A 90 -7.83 5.44 -14.41
C ALA A 90 -6.92 6.63 -14.05
N GLY A 91 -5.78 6.34 -13.44
CA GLY A 91 -4.82 7.34 -12.97
C GLY A 91 -5.29 8.25 -11.84
N LYS A 92 -6.37 7.92 -11.11
CA LYS A 92 -6.94 8.77 -10.03
C LYS A 92 -6.75 8.19 -8.62
N ILE A 93 -6.36 6.92 -8.48
CA ILE A 93 -6.27 6.22 -7.18
C ILE A 93 -4.89 6.40 -6.58
N ARG A 94 -4.83 6.92 -5.35
CA ARG A 94 -3.57 7.13 -4.63
C ARG A 94 -3.07 5.82 -4.02
N VAL A 95 -3.93 5.14 -3.28
CA VAL A 95 -3.59 3.92 -2.55
C VAL A 95 -4.56 2.83 -2.93
N ILE A 96 -4.02 1.67 -3.25
CA ILE A 96 -4.78 0.43 -3.31
C ILE A 96 -4.31 -0.41 -2.11
N TYR A 97 -5.22 -0.79 -1.23
CA TYR A 97 -4.96 -1.82 -0.23
C TYR A 97 -5.83 -3.02 -0.55
N ILE A 98 -5.25 -4.22 -0.56
CA ILE A 98 -6.03 -5.45 -0.74
C ILE A 98 -5.57 -6.55 0.21
N ASP A 99 -6.54 -7.33 0.66
CA ASP A 99 -6.35 -8.59 1.37
C ASP A 99 -6.92 -9.74 0.53
N PRO A 100 -6.22 -10.16 -0.53
CA PRO A 100 -6.70 -11.23 -1.39
C PRO A 100 -6.77 -12.56 -0.63
N PRO A 101 -7.52 -13.55 -1.12
CA PRO A 101 -7.55 -14.87 -0.52
C PRO A 101 -6.17 -15.52 -0.52
N TYR A 102 -5.81 -16.19 0.59
CA TYR A 102 -4.46 -16.74 0.80
C TYR A 102 -4.24 -18.13 0.17
N ASN A 103 -5.22 -18.66 -0.56
CA ASN A 103 -5.14 -19.95 -1.24
C ASN A 103 -4.81 -21.15 -0.32
N THR A 104 -5.37 -21.13 0.88
CA THR A 104 -5.21 -22.14 1.92
C THR A 104 -5.93 -23.45 1.58
N GLY A 105 -6.91 -23.41 0.66
CA GLY A 105 -7.70 -24.58 0.23
C GLY A 105 -8.93 -24.86 1.09
N ASN A 106 -9.24 -23.98 2.06
CA ASN A 106 -10.39 -24.08 2.96
C ASN A 106 -11.64 -23.38 2.39
N LYS A 107 -11.90 -23.50 1.08
CA LYS A 107 -12.98 -22.77 0.37
C LYS A 107 -12.90 -21.25 0.61
N ASP A 108 -11.68 -20.75 0.58
CA ASP A 108 -11.35 -19.37 0.89
C ASP A 108 -11.57 -18.40 -0.28
N TRP A 109 -11.82 -18.91 -1.49
CA TRP A 109 -12.13 -18.10 -2.67
C TRP A 109 -12.82 -18.86 -3.80
N VAL A 110 -13.40 -18.09 -4.73
CA VAL A 110 -14.21 -18.57 -5.86
C VAL A 110 -13.54 -18.17 -7.18
N TYR A 111 -13.51 -19.10 -8.14
CA TYR A 111 -13.05 -18.90 -9.52
C TYR A 111 -14.09 -19.49 -10.48
N ASN A 112 -14.56 -18.70 -11.47
CA ASN A 112 -15.63 -19.11 -12.39
C ASN A 112 -16.82 -19.77 -11.65
N ASP A 113 -17.31 -19.09 -10.60
CA ASP A 113 -18.42 -19.50 -9.73
C ASP A 113 -18.20 -20.81 -8.94
N GLN A 114 -16.97 -21.31 -8.88
CA GLN A 114 -16.63 -22.53 -8.16
C GLN A 114 -15.55 -22.29 -7.10
N TYR A 115 -15.73 -22.87 -5.91
CA TYR A 115 -14.69 -22.88 -4.90
C TYR A 115 -13.52 -23.76 -5.33
N VAL A 116 -12.32 -23.21 -5.24
CA VAL A 116 -11.10 -23.97 -5.52
C VAL A 116 -10.72 -24.79 -4.29
N GLY A 117 -10.70 -26.12 -4.44
CA GLY A 117 -10.42 -27.06 -3.36
C GLY A 117 -8.92 -27.28 -3.11
N ALA A 118 -8.57 -27.74 -1.92
CA ALA A 118 -7.18 -28.08 -1.55
C ALA A 118 -6.53 -29.14 -2.48
N ASN A 119 -7.32 -30.07 -3.03
CA ASN A 119 -6.86 -31.14 -3.91
C ASN A 119 -6.95 -30.80 -5.41
N ASP A 120 -7.30 -29.56 -5.77
CA ASP A 120 -7.30 -29.15 -7.18
C ASP A 120 -5.86 -29.08 -7.70
N ARG A 121 -5.58 -29.85 -8.75
CA ARG A 121 -4.28 -29.90 -9.42
C ARG A 121 -3.80 -28.52 -9.88
N TRP A 122 -4.73 -27.65 -10.28
CA TRP A 122 -4.45 -26.34 -10.84
C TRP A 122 -4.68 -25.19 -9.85
N ARG A 123 -4.85 -25.49 -8.56
CA ARG A 123 -5.16 -24.51 -7.50
C ARG A 123 -4.29 -23.25 -7.53
N HIS A 124 -2.97 -23.41 -7.62
CA HIS A 124 -2.05 -22.27 -7.65
C HIS A 124 -2.11 -21.50 -8.97
N SER A 125 -2.25 -22.21 -10.09
CA SER A 125 -2.31 -21.61 -11.42
C SER A 125 -3.61 -20.80 -11.61
N GLN A 126 -4.74 -21.31 -11.11
CA GLN A 126 -6.00 -20.57 -11.07
C GLN A 126 -5.90 -19.33 -10.16
N TRP A 127 -5.30 -19.46 -8.97
CA TRP A 127 -5.12 -18.34 -8.05
C TRP A 127 -4.24 -17.23 -8.64
N LEU A 128 -3.14 -17.61 -9.28
CA LEU A 128 -2.25 -16.68 -9.99
C LEU A 128 -2.97 -15.99 -11.15
N GLU A 129 -3.75 -16.73 -11.95
CA GLU A 129 -4.52 -16.17 -13.06
C GLU A 129 -5.58 -15.17 -12.56
N PHE A 130 -6.33 -15.56 -11.53
CA PHE A 130 -7.35 -14.73 -10.89
C PHE A 130 -6.77 -13.37 -10.43
N LEU A 131 -5.63 -13.41 -9.73
CA LEU A 131 -4.95 -12.19 -9.26
C LEU A 131 -4.30 -11.42 -10.41
N TYR A 132 -3.66 -12.09 -11.37
CA TYR A 132 -2.99 -11.45 -12.51
C TYR A 132 -3.94 -10.50 -13.26
N GLN A 133 -5.15 -10.97 -13.57
CA GLN A 133 -6.14 -10.18 -14.30
C GLN A 133 -6.57 -8.92 -13.52
N ARG A 134 -6.82 -9.08 -12.22
CA ARG A 134 -7.26 -7.99 -11.33
C ARG A 134 -6.14 -6.97 -11.07
N LEU A 135 -4.93 -7.45 -10.76
CA LEU A 135 -3.77 -6.60 -10.53
C LEU A 135 -3.37 -5.81 -11.78
N THR A 136 -3.53 -6.40 -12.98
CA THR A 136 -3.29 -5.70 -14.24
C THR A 136 -4.23 -4.50 -14.41
N LEU A 137 -5.52 -4.63 -14.08
CA LEU A 137 -6.46 -3.52 -14.10
C LEU A 137 -6.14 -2.50 -13.00
N ALA A 138 -5.88 -2.96 -11.78
CA ALA A 138 -5.55 -2.13 -10.62
C ALA A 138 -4.34 -1.21 -10.89
N ARG A 139 -3.34 -1.69 -11.63
CA ARG A 139 -2.17 -0.91 -12.04
C ARG A 139 -2.55 0.34 -12.85
N ASP A 140 -3.53 0.25 -13.74
CA ASP A 140 -3.97 1.37 -14.58
C ASP A 140 -4.73 2.44 -13.78
N LEU A 141 -5.18 2.12 -12.56
CA LEU A 141 -5.91 3.04 -11.68
C LEU A 141 -4.99 3.96 -10.88
N LEU A 142 -3.74 3.56 -10.64
CA LEU A 142 -2.82 4.28 -9.77
C LEU A 142 -2.38 5.63 -10.37
N THR A 143 -2.35 6.68 -9.55
CA THR A 143 -1.72 7.97 -9.89
C THR A 143 -0.21 7.79 -10.14
N SER A 144 0.46 8.78 -10.75
CA SER A 144 1.92 8.74 -10.99
C SER A 144 2.76 8.60 -9.73
N ASP A 145 2.19 8.93 -8.57
CA ASP A 145 2.79 8.76 -7.26
C ASP A 145 2.07 7.69 -6.41
N GLY A 146 1.17 6.88 -6.98
CA GLY A 146 0.37 5.90 -6.23
C GLY A 146 1.10 4.63 -5.81
N VAL A 147 0.53 3.91 -4.84
CA VAL A 147 1.05 2.66 -4.26
C VAL A 147 -0.04 1.60 -4.15
N ILE A 148 0.35 0.33 -4.30
CA ILE A 148 -0.45 -0.83 -3.93
C ILE A 148 0.21 -1.57 -2.76
N LEU A 149 -0.61 -1.88 -1.76
CA LEU A 149 -0.28 -2.62 -0.54
C LEU A 149 -1.08 -3.93 -0.56
N VAL A 150 -0.38 -5.07 -0.48
CA VAL A 150 -1.03 -6.39 -0.60
C VAL A 150 -0.68 -7.28 0.58
N SER A 151 -1.67 -7.64 1.38
CA SER A 151 -1.51 -8.59 2.48
C SER A 151 -1.37 -10.02 1.96
N ILE A 152 -0.48 -10.81 2.56
CA ILE A 152 -0.26 -12.21 2.21
C ILE A 152 0.38 -12.99 3.38
N ASN A 153 0.10 -14.28 3.47
CA ASN A 153 0.82 -15.19 4.36
C ASN A 153 2.21 -15.57 3.81
N ASP A 154 3.05 -16.18 4.64
CA ASP A 154 4.38 -16.61 4.22
C ASP A 154 4.34 -17.69 3.11
N GLU A 155 3.41 -18.65 3.21
CA GLU A 155 3.26 -19.78 2.27
C GLU A 155 3.13 -19.34 0.80
N ASN A 156 2.35 -18.29 0.53
CA ASN A 156 2.07 -17.83 -0.84
C ASN A 156 2.79 -16.54 -1.20
N ARG A 157 3.55 -15.95 -0.26
CA ARG A 157 4.33 -14.72 -0.47
C ARG A 157 5.23 -14.80 -1.69
N ALA A 158 6.05 -15.84 -1.81
CA ALA A 158 7.02 -15.93 -2.90
C ALA A 158 6.35 -15.97 -4.29
N ARG A 159 5.22 -16.68 -4.42
CA ARG A 159 4.44 -16.74 -5.66
C ARG A 159 3.84 -15.38 -5.99
N LEU A 160 3.28 -14.70 -4.99
CA LEU A 160 2.72 -13.37 -5.16
C LEU A 160 3.78 -12.32 -5.48
N GLU A 161 4.94 -12.36 -4.85
CA GLU A 161 6.04 -11.43 -5.15
C GLU A 161 6.45 -11.52 -6.62
N LEU A 162 6.64 -12.73 -7.15
CA LEU A 162 7.00 -12.90 -8.56
C LEU A 162 5.86 -12.50 -9.51
N LEU A 163 4.59 -12.73 -9.12
CA LEU A 163 3.44 -12.23 -9.88
C LEU A 163 3.38 -10.70 -9.89
N MET A 164 3.65 -10.07 -8.75
CA MET A 164 3.69 -8.62 -8.62
C MET A 164 4.84 -8.02 -9.43
N ASP A 165 6.01 -8.67 -9.48
CA ASP A 165 7.14 -8.25 -10.33
C ASP A 165 6.78 -8.32 -11.84
N GLU A 166 5.96 -9.30 -12.26
CA GLU A 166 5.43 -9.38 -13.64
C GLU A 166 4.43 -8.26 -13.94
N VAL A 167 3.52 -7.95 -13.00
CA VAL A 167 2.48 -6.91 -13.21
C VAL A 167 3.06 -5.50 -13.06
N PHE A 168 3.97 -5.30 -12.10
CA PHE A 168 4.56 -4.03 -11.67
C PHE A 168 6.10 -4.04 -11.81
N PRO A 169 6.65 -4.21 -13.03
CA PRO A 169 8.08 -4.36 -13.23
C PRO A 169 8.86 -3.15 -12.74
N GLY A 170 9.86 -3.38 -11.88
CA GLY A 170 10.74 -2.34 -11.33
C GLY A 170 10.08 -1.39 -10.32
N ARG A 171 8.87 -1.71 -9.84
CA ARG A 171 8.11 -0.87 -8.90
C ARG A 171 8.14 -1.35 -7.45
N ARG A 172 8.87 -2.43 -7.17
CA ARG A 172 9.00 -2.98 -5.82
C ARG A 172 9.67 -1.98 -4.88
N VAL A 173 9.00 -1.67 -3.78
CA VAL A 173 9.55 -0.82 -2.70
C VAL A 173 10.08 -1.68 -1.57
N GLY A 174 9.34 -2.72 -1.18
CA GLY A 174 9.69 -3.60 -0.06
C GLY A 174 8.50 -4.39 0.46
N SER A 175 8.56 -4.79 1.72
CA SER A 175 7.46 -5.47 2.42
C SER A 175 7.47 -5.10 3.89
N PHE A 176 6.30 -4.90 4.48
CA PHE A 176 6.15 -4.88 5.93
C PHE A 176 6.05 -6.30 6.48
N VAL A 177 6.51 -6.49 7.72
CA VAL A 177 6.29 -7.70 8.51
C VAL A 177 5.32 -7.36 9.63
N TRP A 178 4.19 -8.06 9.65
CA TRP A 178 3.12 -7.87 10.64
C TRP A 178 2.98 -9.12 11.49
N ARG A 179 3.16 -9.00 12.82
CA ARG A 179 2.86 -10.11 13.73
C ARG A 179 1.36 -10.24 13.94
N SER A 180 0.74 -11.21 13.26
CA SER A 180 -0.71 -11.38 13.23
C SER A 180 -1.28 -12.17 14.42
N ARG A 181 -0.43 -12.89 15.16
CA ARG A 181 -0.80 -13.68 16.34
C ARG A 181 0.35 -13.83 17.34
N THR A 182 0.00 -14.19 18.57
CA THR A 182 0.96 -14.68 19.57
C THR A 182 1.12 -16.19 19.38
N GLY A 183 2.37 -16.69 19.48
CA GLY A 183 2.67 -18.10 19.27
C GLY A 183 1.83 -19.03 20.14
N GLY A 184 1.43 -20.16 19.57
CA GLY A 184 0.69 -21.23 20.25
C GLY A 184 1.56 -22.46 20.51
N ASN A 185 1.22 -23.22 21.55
CA ASN A 185 1.92 -24.47 21.91
C ASN A 185 1.53 -25.68 21.03
N ASP A 186 0.57 -25.52 20.11
CA ASP A 186 0.10 -26.56 19.18
C ASP A 186 0.75 -26.43 17.79
N THR A 187 2.06 -26.10 17.74
CA THR A 187 2.78 -26.05 16.47
C THR A 187 3.02 -27.46 15.95
N LYS A 188 2.28 -27.85 14.90
CA LYS A 188 2.58 -29.04 14.10
C LYS A 188 3.80 -28.76 13.20
N GLY A 189 4.63 -29.78 12.95
CA GLY A 189 5.83 -29.67 12.12
C GLY A 189 7.13 -29.47 12.91
N ALA A 190 8.07 -28.70 12.35
CA ALA A 190 9.45 -28.56 12.82
C ALA A 190 9.65 -27.68 14.06
N PHE A 191 8.67 -27.61 14.99
CA PHE A 191 8.65 -26.65 16.11
C PHE A 191 8.78 -25.19 15.65
N PHE A 192 8.26 -24.87 14.46
CA PHE A 192 8.27 -23.53 13.88
C PHE A 192 6.89 -22.89 14.03
N SER A 193 6.82 -21.78 14.78
CA SER A 193 5.59 -21.03 15.03
C SER A 193 5.49 -19.85 14.06
N ASP A 194 4.76 -20.05 12.96
CA ASP A 194 4.54 -18.98 11.98
C ASP A 194 3.55 -17.94 12.52
N ASN A 195 4.07 -16.84 13.07
CA ASN A 195 3.27 -15.83 13.79
C ASN A 195 3.14 -14.50 13.05
N HIS A 196 3.56 -14.45 11.78
CA HIS A 196 3.61 -13.22 11.02
C HIS A 196 3.01 -13.39 9.63
N GLU A 197 2.56 -12.27 9.11
CA GLU A 197 2.14 -12.08 7.73
C GLU A 197 2.92 -10.92 7.14
N HIS A 198 2.79 -10.74 5.83
CA HIS A 198 3.49 -9.71 5.09
C HIS A 198 2.51 -8.75 4.42
N VAL A 199 2.92 -7.50 4.27
CA VAL A 199 2.26 -6.54 3.38
C VAL A 199 3.26 -6.11 2.32
N LEU A 200 3.08 -6.58 1.09
CA LEU A 200 3.94 -6.25 -0.04
C LEU A 200 3.68 -4.82 -0.52
N VAL A 201 4.74 -4.10 -0.90
CA VAL A 201 4.66 -2.69 -1.30
C VAL A 201 5.23 -2.51 -2.71
N TYR A 202 4.36 -2.10 -3.65
CA TYR A 202 4.74 -1.74 -5.03
C TYR A 202 4.20 -0.36 -5.36
N ALA A 203 5.02 0.51 -5.93
CA ALA A 203 4.64 1.91 -6.11
C ALA A 203 5.18 2.53 -7.41
N ASN A 204 4.48 3.55 -7.89
CA ASN A 204 4.96 4.38 -8.98
C ASN A 204 6.07 5.32 -8.49
N GLY A 205 6.93 5.79 -9.39
CA GLY A 205 8.20 6.44 -9.03
C GLY A 205 8.08 7.68 -8.13
N GLY A 206 6.94 8.38 -8.18
CA GLY A 206 6.66 9.56 -7.34
C GLY A 206 6.26 9.22 -5.90
N PHE A 207 5.96 7.96 -5.57
CA PHE A 207 5.46 7.59 -4.25
C PHE A 207 6.53 7.73 -3.17
N ARG A 208 6.17 8.34 -2.04
CA ARG A 208 6.92 8.32 -0.80
C ARG A 208 5.95 8.13 0.36
N PHE A 209 6.36 7.37 1.37
CA PHE A 209 5.67 7.38 2.66
C PHE A 209 5.89 8.73 3.34
N THR A 210 4.89 9.19 4.09
CA THR A 210 4.93 10.46 4.83
C THR A 210 6.09 10.49 5.83
N GLY A 211 6.37 9.35 6.47
CA GLY A 211 7.33 9.27 7.57
C GLY A 211 6.77 9.92 8.83
N GLU A 212 7.65 10.19 9.78
CA GLU A 212 7.33 10.96 10.98
C GLU A 212 8.34 12.09 11.14
N GLU A 213 7.91 13.21 11.70
CA GLU A 213 8.82 14.30 12.04
C GLU A 213 9.87 13.77 13.02
N LYS A 214 11.15 14.05 12.76
CA LYS A 214 12.21 13.56 13.62
C LYS A 214 12.09 14.16 15.01
N SER A 215 12.00 13.30 16.02
CA SER A 215 12.27 13.72 17.39
C SER A 215 13.73 14.10 17.54
N TYR A 216 13.99 15.34 17.95
CA TYR A 216 15.33 15.82 18.27
C TYR A 216 15.70 15.63 19.74
N SER A 217 14.90 14.89 20.52
CA SER A 217 15.10 14.71 21.97
C SER A 217 16.43 14.04 22.32
N ILE A 218 17.00 13.24 21.41
CA ILE A 218 18.30 12.58 21.59
C ILE A 218 19.49 13.53 21.40
N TYR A 219 19.30 14.67 20.72
CA TYR A 219 20.33 15.68 20.47
C TYR A 219 20.50 16.57 21.70
N LYS A 220 21.12 16.01 22.74
CA LYS A 220 21.25 16.62 24.07
C LYS A 220 22.58 17.34 24.31
N HIS A 221 23.53 17.25 23.37
CA HIS A 221 24.85 17.84 23.53
C HIS A 221 25.05 19.01 22.58
N GLU A 222 25.76 20.03 23.02
CA GLU A 222 26.10 21.22 22.24
C GLU A 222 27.60 21.52 22.35
N GLU A 223 28.23 21.83 21.22
CA GLU A 223 29.63 22.27 21.15
C GLU A 223 29.78 23.22 19.96
N GLY A 224 30.37 24.39 20.20
CA GLY A 224 30.59 25.39 19.14
C GLY A 224 29.32 25.86 18.43
N GLY A 225 28.18 25.89 19.13
CA GLY A 225 26.86 26.24 18.57
C GLY A 225 26.21 25.14 17.74
N ARG A 226 26.78 23.93 17.72
CA ARG A 226 26.25 22.76 16.98
C ARG A 226 25.72 21.73 17.95
N VAL A 227 24.50 21.25 17.70
CA VAL A 227 23.84 20.23 18.53
C VAL A 227 24.09 18.84 17.97
N PHE A 228 24.41 17.86 18.82
CA PHE A 228 24.69 16.47 18.45
C PHE A 228 24.16 15.46 19.48
N TYR A 229 24.08 14.20 19.06
CA TYR A 229 23.95 13.06 19.96
C TYR A 229 25.17 12.15 19.88
N LEU A 230 25.35 11.30 20.89
CA LEU A 230 26.47 10.38 20.99
C LEU A 230 26.08 8.98 20.51
N SER A 231 26.73 8.51 19.44
CA SER A 231 26.53 7.18 18.85
C SER A 231 27.69 6.22 19.16
N ASP A 232 27.47 4.92 18.99
CA ASP A 232 28.50 3.89 19.18
C ASP A 232 29.66 4.10 18.18
N LEU A 233 30.89 4.03 18.69
CA LEU A 233 32.12 4.14 17.90
C LEU A 233 32.67 2.74 17.53
N THR A 234 32.02 1.67 18.00
CA THR A 234 32.41 0.27 17.80
C THR A 234 31.51 -0.45 16.78
N LYS A 235 31.95 -1.63 16.31
CA LYS A 235 31.18 -2.54 15.47
C LYS A 235 31.24 -3.97 16.04
N ALA A 236 30.28 -4.80 15.68
CA ALA A 236 30.13 -6.17 16.18
C ALA A 236 31.13 -7.16 15.52
N HIS A 237 32.42 -6.97 15.81
CA HIS A 237 33.51 -7.87 15.42
C HIS A 237 34.53 -7.95 16.53
N ASP A 238 35.13 -9.12 16.71
CA ASP A 238 36.24 -9.28 17.64
C ASP A 238 37.58 -8.85 17.03
N PHE A 239 38.60 -8.74 17.88
CA PHE A 239 39.93 -8.29 17.47
C PHE A 239 40.67 -9.28 16.55
N ARG A 240 40.28 -10.56 16.53
CA ARG A 240 40.86 -11.59 15.66
C ARG A 240 40.24 -11.53 14.27
N GLU A 241 38.94 -11.27 14.18
CA GLU A 241 38.22 -11.07 12.92
C GLU A 241 38.67 -9.78 12.21
N ARG A 242 38.99 -8.73 12.98
CA ARG A 242 39.30 -7.39 12.44
C ARG A 242 40.51 -6.73 13.14
N PRO A 243 41.72 -7.30 13.02
CA PRO A 243 42.92 -6.78 13.69
C PRO A 243 43.28 -5.35 13.26
N ASN A 244 42.96 -4.97 12.01
CA ASN A 244 43.25 -3.62 11.50
C ASN A 244 42.41 -2.53 12.16
N THR A 245 41.31 -2.88 12.83
CA THR A 245 40.46 -1.93 13.57
C THR A 245 40.52 -2.09 15.10
N TYR A 246 41.46 -2.90 15.58
CA TYR A 246 41.77 -3.04 17.00
C TYR A 246 43.08 -2.30 17.33
N TYR A 247 42.97 -1.07 17.82
CA TYR A 247 44.10 -0.21 18.14
C TYR A 247 43.71 0.78 19.26
N PRO A 248 44.67 1.29 20.04
CA PRO A 248 44.38 2.32 21.03
C PRO A 248 44.11 3.67 20.35
N ILE A 249 43.24 4.48 20.94
CA ILE A 249 43.03 5.88 20.51
C ILE A 249 43.39 6.83 21.65
N GLN A 250 43.85 8.03 21.31
CA GLN A 250 44.21 9.06 22.28
C GLN A 250 43.31 10.28 22.10
N ASP A 251 42.86 10.85 23.20
CA ASP A 251 42.31 12.20 23.23
C ASP A 251 43.47 13.20 23.15
N PRO A 252 43.59 14.00 22.06
CA PRO A 252 44.69 14.94 21.90
C PRO A 252 44.67 16.09 22.92
N ALA A 253 43.52 16.40 23.52
CA ALA A 253 43.40 17.49 24.49
C ALA A 253 43.89 17.09 25.89
N SER A 254 43.48 15.92 26.39
CA SER A 254 43.88 15.44 27.73
C SER A 254 45.12 14.55 27.72
N GLY A 255 45.51 14.01 26.55
CA GLY A 255 46.53 12.98 26.44
C GLY A 255 46.09 11.59 26.92
N THR A 256 44.82 11.42 27.29
CA THR A 256 44.23 10.16 27.78
C THR A 256 44.09 9.14 26.66
N TRP A 257 44.46 7.89 26.94
CA TRP A 257 44.39 6.76 26.02
C TRP A 257 43.21 5.83 26.35
N TYR A 258 42.58 5.29 25.31
CA TYR A 258 41.42 4.42 25.43
C TYR A 258 41.67 3.08 24.74
N PRO A 259 41.54 1.96 25.46
CA PRO A 259 41.63 0.63 24.88
C PRO A 259 40.39 0.32 24.03
N CYS A 260 40.62 -0.40 22.94
CA CYS A 260 39.55 -0.90 22.09
C CYS A 260 38.88 -2.12 22.76
N ASN A 261 37.57 -2.29 22.56
CA ASN A 261 36.88 -3.47 23.08
C ASN A 261 37.28 -4.72 22.26
N PRO A 262 37.81 -5.78 22.91
CA PRO A 262 38.27 -6.98 22.20
C PRO A 262 37.14 -7.77 21.51
N GLY A 263 35.89 -7.67 21.98
CA GLY A 263 34.72 -8.29 21.35
C GLY A 263 33.92 -7.35 20.44
N ARG A 264 34.24 -6.04 20.44
CA ARG A 264 33.61 -5.02 19.59
C ARG A 264 34.61 -3.95 19.20
N VAL A 265 35.37 -4.21 18.15
CA VAL A 265 36.44 -3.30 17.70
C VAL A 265 35.93 -1.97 17.17
N TRP A 266 36.81 -0.99 16.92
CA TRP A 266 36.42 0.30 16.35
C TRP A 266 35.76 0.14 14.97
N ALA A 267 34.78 1.00 14.69
CA ALA A 267 34.13 1.02 13.39
C ALA A 267 35.09 1.45 12.26
N TYR A 268 36.00 2.38 12.57
CA TYR A 268 36.90 3.05 11.61
C TYR A 268 38.32 2.47 11.64
N ALA A 269 39.02 2.56 10.52
CA ALA A 269 40.42 2.16 10.42
C ALA A 269 41.35 3.26 10.95
N SER A 270 42.51 2.88 11.49
CA SER A 270 43.57 3.82 11.85
C SER A 270 44.42 4.14 10.62
N LYS A 271 44.84 5.40 10.44
CA LYS A 271 45.81 5.83 9.43
C LYS A 271 47.05 4.92 9.42
N ALA A 272 47.54 4.53 10.60
CA ALA A 272 48.72 3.69 10.75
C ALA A 272 48.53 2.24 10.26
N ARG A 273 47.28 1.81 10.05
CA ARG A 273 46.92 0.43 9.66
C ARG A 273 46.30 0.35 8.26
N VAL A 274 46.17 1.47 7.55
CA VAL A 274 45.78 1.49 6.14
C VAL A 274 47.01 1.20 5.29
N LYS A 275 46.94 0.17 4.44
CA LYS A 275 48.05 -0.17 3.54
C LYS A 275 48.21 0.88 2.44
N GLU A 276 49.44 1.09 1.98
CA GLU A 276 49.70 1.98 0.85
C GLU A 276 48.90 1.55 -0.40
N GLY A 277 48.17 2.49 -1.01
CA GLY A 277 47.26 2.23 -2.13
C GLY A 277 45.88 1.63 -1.76
N GLN A 278 45.64 1.29 -0.49
CA GLN A 278 44.34 0.79 -0.05
C GLN A 278 43.30 1.92 -0.01
N LYS A 279 42.33 1.86 -0.93
CA LYS A 279 41.20 2.78 -0.93
C LYS A 279 40.25 2.48 0.24
N ILE A 280 40.05 3.45 1.11
CA ILE A 280 39.02 3.44 2.15
C ILE A 280 37.80 4.23 1.67
N ARG A 281 36.59 3.79 2.05
CA ARG A 281 35.31 4.41 1.65
C ARG A 281 34.89 5.61 2.51
N GLY A 282 35.75 6.09 3.42
CA GLY A 282 35.47 7.20 4.32
C GLY A 282 36.69 7.56 5.19
N ASP A 283 36.47 8.43 6.18
CA ASP A 283 37.50 8.96 7.07
C ASP A 283 38.10 7.89 8.01
N THR A 284 39.37 8.06 8.35
CA THR A 284 40.04 7.27 9.40
C THR A 284 39.65 7.76 10.81
N MET A 285 39.96 6.99 11.84
CA MET A 285 39.71 7.42 13.22
C MET A 285 40.46 8.71 13.57
N GLU A 286 41.70 8.84 13.12
CA GLU A 286 42.49 10.04 13.34
C GLU A 286 41.90 11.24 12.59
N ASP A 287 41.39 11.06 11.37
CA ASP A 287 40.65 12.13 10.67
C ASP A 287 39.40 12.56 11.46
N LEU A 288 38.64 11.61 12.01
CA LEU A 288 37.46 11.91 12.82
C LEU A 288 37.82 12.64 14.12
N ILE A 289 38.94 12.29 14.76
CA ILE A 289 39.44 12.97 15.95
C ILE A 289 39.88 14.39 15.60
N GLU A 290 40.65 14.57 14.53
CA GLU A 290 41.11 15.89 14.04
C GLU A 290 39.94 16.82 13.67
N GLN A 291 38.88 16.26 13.08
CA GLN A 291 37.65 16.99 12.74
C GLN A 291 36.72 17.23 13.95
N GLY A 292 37.10 16.80 15.16
CA GLY A 292 36.28 16.94 16.36
C GLY A 292 35.01 16.07 16.37
N GLN A 293 34.92 15.05 15.51
CA GLN A 293 33.76 14.14 15.42
C GLN A 293 33.76 13.06 16.51
N VAL A 294 34.87 12.85 17.22
CA VAL A 294 34.93 11.93 18.36
C VAL A 294 34.73 12.71 19.65
N TRP A 295 33.76 12.29 20.45
CA TRP A 295 33.55 12.78 21.80
C TRP A 295 34.35 11.92 22.78
N PHE A 296 35.18 12.58 23.57
CA PHE A 296 35.91 12.00 24.69
C PHE A 296 35.27 12.45 26.00
N PRO A 297 35.07 11.55 26.99
CA PRO A 297 34.48 11.92 28.27
C PRO A 297 35.35 12.94 29.04
N PRO A 298 34.84 14.12 29.41
CA PRO A 298 35.64 15.12 30.13
C PRO A 298 35.89 14.73 31.60
N ASP A 299 34.85 14.33 32.31
CA ASP A 299 34.90 13.96 33.74
C ASP A 299 34.92 12.44 33.90
N GLN A 300 36.10 11.84 33.78
CA GLN A 300 36.28 10.40 33.93
C GLN A 300 37.45 10.04 34.84
N ARG A 301 37.41 8.81 35.37
CA ARG A 301 38.58 8.22 36.00
C ARG A 301 39.67 7.95 34.98
N VAL A 302 40.89 8.34 35.32
CA VAL A 302 42.10 8.06 34.57
C VAL A 302 43.10 7.39 35.50
N ALA A 303 43.72 6.29 35.07
CA ALA A 303 44.76 5.60 35.84
C ALA A 303 46.05 5.51 35.03
N ARG A 304 47.19 5.56 35.71
CA ARG A 304 48.50 5.31 35.12
C ARG A 304 49.17 4.20 35.92
N PHE A 305 49.76 3.24 35.22
CA PHE A 305 50.47 2.11 35.82
C PHE A 305 51.95 2.21 35.48
N ASP A 306 52.81 2.33 36.49
CA ASP A 306 54.24 2.60 36.29
C ASP A 306 55.05 1.36 35.89
N SER A 307 54.49 0.16 36.07
CA SER A 307 55.12 -1.10 35.69
C SER A 307 54.10 -2.08 35.12
N LEU A 308 54.61 -3.11 34.42
CA LEU A 308 53.78 -4.21 33.93
C LEU A 308 53.14 -4.99 35.09
N ASP A 309 53.86 -5.17 36.20
CA ASP A 309 53.34 -5.88 37.37
C ASP A 309 52.18 -5.11 38.02
N ALA A 310 52.26 -3.77 38.08
CA ALA A 310 51.17 -2.93 38.56
C ALA A 310 49.93 -3.03 37.65
N LEU A 311 50.13 -3.06 36.34
CA LEU A 311 49.04 -3.24 35.37
C LEU A 311 48.41 -4.64 35.46
N LEU A 312 49.22 -5.70 35.62
CA LEU A 312 48.72 -7.07 35.79
C LEU A 312 47.95 -7.22 37.10
N ALA A 313 48.44 -6.65 38.20
CA ALA A 313 47.73 -6.62 39.48
C ALA A 313 46.38 -5.89 39.37
N ALA A 314 46.34 -4.77 38.62
CA ALA A 314 45.09 -4.06 38.36
C ALA A 314 44.11 -4.90 37.51
N ILE A 315 44.59 -5.63 36.49
CA ILE A 315 43.76 -6.56 35.70
C ILE A 315 43.16 -7.64 36.60
N ASP A 316 43.98 -8.26 37.47
CA ASP A 316 43.52 -9.31 38.38
C ASP A 316 42.51 -8.79 39.40
N ALA A 317 42.69 -7.55 39.86
CA ALA A 317 41.77 -6.85 40.76
C ALA A 317 40.52 -6.28 40.06
N GLN A 318 40.38 -6.47 38.73
CA GLN A 318 39.36 -5.83 37.89
C GLN A 318 39.34 -4.30 37.99
N ASP A 319 40.48 -3.69 38.34
CA ASP A 319 40.66 -2.25 38.42
C ASP A 319 41.13 -1.67 37.09
N ILE A 320 40.39 -1.96 36.01
CA ILE A 320 40.72 -1.62 34.62
C ILE A 320 39.45 -1.11 33.91
N PRO A 321 39.55 -0.45 32.74
CA PRO A 321 38.37 0.09 32.07
C PRO A 321 37.47 -1.01 31.45
N PHE A 322 36.15 -0.80 31.49
CA PHE A 322 35.14 -1.76 31.01
C PHE A 322 34.20 -1.20 29.93
N SER A 323 33.81 -2.06 28.99
CA SER A 323 32.68 -1.86 28.09
C SER A 323 31.56 -2.86 28.33
N GLY A 324 30.45 -2.39 28.91
CA GLY A 324 29.44 -3.23 29.56
C GLY A 324 30.09 -4.02 30.69
N SER A 325 29.96 -5.33 30.65
CA SER A 325 30.67 -6.30 31.50
C SER A 325 32.02 -6.75 30.93
N THR A 326 32.43 -6.26 29.75
CA THR A 326 33.65 -6.70 29.06
C THR A 326 34.87 -5.89 29.52
N PRO A 327 35.92 -6.53 30.09
CA PRO A 327 37.17 -5.85 30.39
C PRO A 327 37.88 -5.43 29.10
N LEU A 328 38.34 -4.18 29.03
CA LEU A 328 39.03 -3.68 27.83
C LEU A 328 40.52 -4.01 27.80
N LEU A 329 41.10 -4.33 28.96
CA LEU A 329 42.46 -4.84 29.11
C LEU A 329 42.43 -6.17 29.87
N THR A 330 43.05 -7.17 29.30
CA THR A 330 43.24 -8.52 29.85
C THR A 330 44.71 -8.95 29.74
N ARG A 331 45.08 -10.06 30.38
CA ARG A 331 46.43 -10.65 30.26
C ARG A 331 46.79 -11.01 28.81
N ASP A 332 45.78 -11.33 27.99
CA ASP A 332 45.93 -11.69 26.57
C ASP A 332 45.83 -10.49 25.62
N THR A 333 45.79 -9.26 26.13
CA THR A 333 45.72 -8.06 25.29
C THR A 333 46.95 -7.99 24.38
N PRO A 334 46.77 -7.89 23.06
CA PRO A 334 47.87 -7.64 22.14
C PRO A 334 48.67 -6.40 22.57
N GLU A 335 50.00 -6.54 22.64
CA GLU A 335 50.91 -5.45 23.01
C GLU A 335 50.61 -4.84 24.40
N LEU A 336 50.14 -5.62 25.38
CA LEU A 336 49.76 -5.14 26.73
C LEU A 336 50.80 -4.19 27.37
N LYS A 337 52.11 -4.46 27.16
CA LYS A 337 53.20 -3.62 27.67
C LYS A 337 53.13 -2.16 27.21
N GLN A 338 52.49 -1.87 26.07
CA GLN A 338 52.37 -0.51 25.54
C GLN A 338 51.55 0.42 26.46
N TRP A 339 50.74 -0.14 27.35
CA TRP A 339 49.87 0.59 28.27
C TRP A 339 50.60 1.06 29.53
N VAL A 340 51.78 0.51 29.83
CA VAL A 340 52.61 0.96 30.96
C VAL A 340 53.02 2.41 30.73
N GLY A 341 52.81 3.24 31.75
CA GLY A 341 53.08 4.67 31.70
C GLY A 341 52.10 5.49 30.86
N ARG A 342 51.03 4.90 30.28
CA ARG A 342 49.97 5.69 29.63
C ARG A 342 48.92 6.11 30.66
N ALA A 343 48.33 7.28 30.45
CA ALA A 343 47.14 7.71 31.19
C ALA A 343 45.91 7.03 30.55
N ILE A 344 45.34 6.02 31.20
CA ILE A 344 44.28 5.16 30.67
C ILE A 344 42.91 5.66 31.17
N GLY A 345 42.03 6.01 30.25
CA GLY A 345 40.67 6.47 30.56
C GLY A 345 39.70 5.31 30.81
N TYR A 346 38.81 5.48 31.79
CA TYR A 346 37.75 4.52 32.13
C TYR A 346 36.41 4.85 31.47
N GLY A 347 36.30 6.05 30.90
CA GLY A 347 35.16 6.45 30.11
C GLY A 347 35.18 5.82 28.71
N ARG A 348 34.11 6.09 27.95
CA ARG A 348 33.94 5.55 26.59
C ARG A 348 33.90 6.66 25.55
N PRO A 349 34.86 6.70 24.62
CA PRO A 349 34.78 7.56 23.45
C PRO A 349 33.55 7.18 22.61
N ARG A 350 32.89 8.19 22.04
CA ARG A 350 31.68 8.03 21.23
C ARG A 350 31.76 8.90 19.98
N LEU A 351 30.99 8.53 18.96
CA LEU A 351 30.93 9.32 17.73
C LEU A 351 29.85 10.39 17.84
N LYS A 352 30.20 11.65 17.60
CA LYS A 352 29.26 12.77 17.51
C LYS A 352 28.48 12.68 16.21
N LYS A 353 27.15 12.76 16.32
CA LYS A 353 26.24 12.86 15.16
C LYS A 353 25.50 14.18 15.25
N PHE A 354 25.90 15.14 14.43
CA PHE A 354 25.38 16.50 14.45
C PHE A 354 24.02 16.62 13.75
N LYS A 355 23.17 17.49 14.29
CA LYS A 355 21.80 17.75 13.82
C LYS A 355 21.79 18.42 12.43
N ASP A 356 22.75 19.31 12.20
CA ASP A 356 22.90 20.07 10.95
C ASP A 356 23.23 19.21 9.71
N GLY A 357 23.73 17.99 9.92
CA GLY A 357 24.01 17.02 8.85
C GLY A 357 22.81 16.17 8.41
N LEU A 358 21.62 16.38 8.98
CA LEU A 358 20.43 15.61 8.64
C LEU A 358 19.88 16.05 7.28
N LYS A 359 19.87 15.11 6.31
CA LYS A 359 19.40 15.39 4.93
C LYS A 359 17.89 15.51 4.78
N ASN A 360 17.12 14.96 5.72
CA ASN A 360 15.65 14.92 5.69
C ASN A 360 15.10 15.34 7.05
N GLU A 361 14.01 16.10 7.05
CA GLU A 361 13.26 16.54 8.24
C GLU A 361 12.46 15.38 8.86
N ASN A 362 12.02 14.42 8.04
CA ASN A 362 11.26 13.24 8.48
C ASN A 362 12.12 11.97 8.58
N ALA A 363 11.83 11.13 9.57
CA ALA A 363 12.33 9.78 9.71
C ALA A 363 11.52 8.84 8.80
N PRO A 364 12.18 7.90 8.10
CA PRO A 364 11.47 6.90 7.31
C PRO A 364 10.72 5.93 8.22
N ILE A 365 9.59 5.43 7.72
CA ILE A 365 8.83 4.35 8.35
C ILE A 365 9.64 3.04 8.36
N SER A 366 9.56 2.30 9.46
CA SER A 366 10.14 0.97 9.59
C SER A 366 9.31 -0.07 8.82
N SER A 367 9.99 -1.05 8.22
CA SER A 367 9.33 -2.23 7.65
C SER A 367 8.83 -3.21 8.72
N TRP A 368 9.15 -2.98 9.99
CA TRP A 368 8.66 -3.77 11.12
C TRP A 368 7.46 -3.08 11.75
N LEU A 369 6.32 -3.78 11.82
CA LEU A 369 5.12 -3.28 12.47
C LEU A 369 5.08 -3.79 13.91
N THR A 370 5.09 -2.86 14.86
CA THR A 370 5.18 -3.16 16.29
C THR A 370 3.83 -3.69 16.78
N PRO A 371 3.78 -4.91 17.35
CA PRO A 371 2.56 -5.41 17.97
C PRO A 371 2.17 -4.51 19.14
N ARG A 372 0.88 -4.22 19.30
CA ARG A 372 0.38 -3.39 20.39
C ARG A 372 0.80 -3.86 21.79
N ALA A 373 0.99 -5.15 21.99
CA ALA A 373 1.49 -5.72 23.24
C ALA A 373 2.95 -5.36 23.57
N GLU A 374 3.71 -4.86 22.59
CA GLU A 374 5.12 -4.52 22.69
C GLU A 374 5.36 -3.01 22.55
N ALA A 375 4.28 -2.20 22.53
CA ALA A 375 4.34 -0.75 22.35
C ALA A 375 5.27 -0.06 23.37
N ASP A 376 5.21 -0.47 24.63
CA ASP A 376 6.03 0.09 25.72
C ASP A 376 7.53 -0.23 25.58
N THR A 377 7.86 -1.22 24.76
CA THR A 377 9.23 -1.66 24.46
C THR A 377 9.69 -1.26 23.06
N ALA A 378 8.87 -0.50 22.33
CA ALA A 378 9.19 -0.06 20.99
C ALA A 378 10.44 0.83 21.01
N ASP A 379 11.33 0.62 20.05
CA ASP A 379 12.48 1.50 19.85
C ASP A 379 12.01 2.88 19.41
N GLU A 380 12.02 3.84 20.33
CA GLU A 380 11.66 5.24 20.09
C GLU A 380 12.52 5.94 19.03
N THR A 381 13.64 5.33 18.62
CA THR A 381 14.52 5.87 17.56
C THR A 381 14.07 5.49 16.14
N LEU A 382 13.13 4.55 16.02
CA LEU A 382 12.56 4.10 14.76
C LEU A 382 11.07 4.46 14.70
N ASN A 383 10.63 5.02 13.57
CA ASN A 383 9.20 5.17 13.29
C ASN A 383 8.60 3.78 13.01
N MET A 384 8.17 3.09 14.06
CA MET A 384 7.56 1.76 13.98
C MET A 384 6.06 1.84 14.29
N PRO A 385 5.19 1.73 13.28
CA PRO A 385 3.75 1.81 13.50
C PRO A 385 3.27 0.74 14.47
N ILE A 386 2.46 1.14 15.44
CA ILE A 386 1.87 0.23 16.42
C ILE A 386 0.57 -0.34 15.85
N VAL A 387 0.50 -1.67 15.76
CA VAL A 387 -0.62 -2.38 15.13
C VAL A 387 -1.14 -3.53 15.99
N GLY A 388 -2.42 -3.81 15.86
CA GLY A 388 -3.11 -4.92 16.51
C GLY A 388 -2.89 -6.25 15.80
N ALA A 389 -3.17 -7.33 16.52
CA ALA A 389 -3.23 -8.69 15.98
C ALA A 389 -4.64 -9.00 15.44
N THR A 390 -4.82 -10.20 14.88
CA THR A 390 -6.07 -10.63 14.20
C THR A 390 -7.32 -10.52 15.08
N ASP A 391 -7.17 -10.65 16.40
CA ASP A 391 -8.24 -10.53 17.38
C ASP A 391 -8.85 -9.12 17.46
N GLU A 392 -8.04 -8.07 17.20
CA GLU A 392 -8.53 -6.69 17.17
C GLU A 392 -9.62 -6.52 16.11
N GLY A 393 -9.40 -7.04 14.90
CA GLY A 393 -10.38 -6.96 13.82
C GLY A 393 -11.72 -7.59 14.23
N SER A 394 -11.66 -8.79 14.83
CA SER A 394 -12.85 -9.52 15.30
C SER A 394 -13.60 -8.75 16.39
N ARG A 395 -12.86 -8.16 17.33
CA ARG A 395 -13.42 -7.35 18.42
C ARG A 395 -14.10 -6.08 17.90
N VAL A 396 -13.42 -5.31 17.05
CA VAL A 396 -13.94 -4.07 16.46
C VAL A 396 -15.18 -4.34 15.62
N LEU A 397 -15.16 -5.41 14.81
CA LEU A 397 -16.34 -5.77 14.03
C LEU A 397 -17.51 -6.19 14.92
N LYS A 398 -17.28 -7.00 15.96
CA LYS A 398 -18.33 -7.38 16.91
C LYS A 398 -18.92 -6.18 17.64
N GLU A 399 -18.09 -5.20 17.99
CA GLU A 399 -18.52 -3.96 18.62
C GLU A 399 -19.41 -3.12 17.68
N ALA A 400 -19.09 -3.06 16.39
CA ALA A 400 -19.91 -2.38 15.38
C ALA A 400 -21.19 -3.14 15.04
N MET A 401 -21.09 -4.45 14.80
CA MET A 401 -22.18 -5.28 14.29
C MET A 401 -23.07 -5.86 15.40
N GLY A 402 -22.62 -5.86 16.66
CA GLY A 402 -23.26 -6.55 17.78
C GLY A 402 -22.99 -8.07 17.80
N GLU A 403 -22.53 -8.64 16.70
CA GLU A 403 -22.26 -10.07 16.53
C GLU A 403 -21.01 -10.34 15.69
N LYS A 404 -20.58 -11.61 15.63
CA LYS A 404 -19.46 -12.02 14.78
C LYS A 404 -19.95 -12.23 13.34
N ALA A 405 -20.16 -11.13 12.61
CA ALA A 405 -20.69 -11.14 11.25
C ALA A 405 -19.68 -11.54 10.15
N PHE A 406 -18.37 -11.57 10.47
CA PHE A 406 -17.31 -11.95 9.53
C PHE A 406 -16.19 -12.71 10.24
N PRO A 407 -15.59 -13.74 9.62
CA PRO A 407 -14.67 -14.63 10.33
C PRO A 407 -13.28 -14.04 10.54
N TYR A 408 -12.74 -13.28 9.56
CA TYR A 408 -11.33 -12.84 9.58
C TYR A 408 -11.15 -11.38 9.12
N PRO A 409 -11.79 -10.40 9.80
CA PRO A 409 -11.57 -8.99 9.47
C PRO A 409 -10.13 -8.57 9.81
N LYS A 410 -9.48 -7.79 8.95
CA LYS A 410 -8.16 -7.21 9.26
C LYS A 410 -8.24 -6.24 10.45
N PRO A 411 -7.17 -6.14 11.26
CA PRO A 411 -7.11 -5.17 12.35
C PRO A 411 -7.25 -3.75 11.83
N LEU A 412 -8.09 -2.95 12.48
CA LEU A 412 -8.30 -1.56 12.10
C LEU A 412 -7.02 -0.73 12.23
N SER A 413 -6.26 -0.93 13.30
CA SER A 413 -5.02 -0.19 13.53
C SER A 413 -3.97 -0.47 12.45
N LEU A 414 -3.90 -1.70 11.93
CA LEU A 414 -3.02 -2.05 10.81
C LEU A 414 -3.35 -1.20 9.58
N ILE A 415 -4.61 -1.22 9.14
CA ILE A 415 -5.03 -0.49 7.94
C ILE A 415 -4.86 1.01 8.14
N LYS A 416 -5.28 1.54 9.29
CA LYS A 416 -5.20 2.97 9.59
C LYS A 416 -3.77 3.49 9.56
N ASN A 417 -2.82 2.80 10.20
CA ASN A 417 -1.41 3.20 10.21
C ASN A 417 -0.78 3.15 8.80
N LEU A 418 -1.08 2.11 8.00
CA LEU A 418 -0.60 2.01 6.64
C LEU A 418 -1.14 3.14 5.75
N LEU A 419 -2.44 3.46 5.87
CA LEU A 419 -3.06 4.55 5.13
C LEU A 419 -2.55 5.91 5.57
N ALA A 420 -2.38 6.17 6.86
CA ALA A 420 -1.81 7.41 7.38
C ALA A 420 -0.44 7.73 6.74
N GLN A 421 0.35 6.70 6.48
CA GLN A 421 1.67 6.81 5.89
C GLN A 421 1.65 6.89 4.36
N ALA A 422 0.60 6.40 3.70
CA ALA A 422 0.52 6.31 2.25
C ALA A 422 -0.38 7.39 1.59
N THR A 423 -1.25 8.03 2.36
CA THR A 423 -2.28 8.98 1.88
C THR A 423 -2.11 10.38 2.45
N ARG A 424 -2.76 11.35 1.79
CA ARG A 424 -2.93 12.74 2.19
C ARG A 424 -4.43 13.09 2.14
N PRO A 425 -4.88 14.18 2.77
CA PRO A 425 -6.25 14.66 2.58
C PRO A 425 -6.63 14.80 1.10
N GLY A 426 -7.85 14.38 0.74
CA GLY A 426 -8.38 14.41 -0.63
C GLY A 426 -8.02 13.20 -1.52
N ASP A 427 -7.06 12.37 -1.10
CA ASP A 427 -6.66 11.17 -1.83
C ASP A 427 -7.78 10.12 -1.88
N ILE A 428 -7.74 9.26 -2.91
CA ILE A 428 -8.66 8.13 -3.07
C ILE A 428 -7.97 6.83 -2.67
N VAL A 429 -8.61 6.07 -1.77
CA VAL A 429 -8.21 4.74 -1.33
C VAL A 429 -9.15 3.70 -1.95
N LEU A 430 -8.60 2.72 -2.65
CA LEU A 430 -9.35 1.60 -3.22
C LEU A 430 -9.03 0.30 -2.49
N ASP A 431 -10.08 -0.46 -2.17
CA ASP A 431 -9.97 -1.84 -1.72
C ASP A 431 -10.97 -2.71 -2.48
N PHE A 432 -10.46 -3.51 -3.41
CA PHE A 432 -11.28 -4.42 -4.22
C PHE A 432 -11.33 -5.85 -3.66
N PHE A 433 -10.92 -6.03 -2.41
CA PHE A 433 -11.15 -7.21 -1.57
C PHE A 433 -11.68 -6.75 -0.20
N ALA A 434 -12.65 -5.84 -0.20
CA ALA A 434 -13.00 -5.08 1.00
C ALA A 434 -13.51 -5.93 2.16
N GLY A 435 -14.08 -7.11 1.87
CA GLY A 435 -14.57 -8.05 2.88
C GLY A 435 -15.53 -7.38 3.86
N SER A 436 -15.08 -7.20 5.11
CA SER A 436 -15.86 -6.54 6.16
C SER A 436 -15.88 -5.01 6.10
N GLY A 437 -15.16 -4.35 5.20
CA GLY A 437 -15.12 -2.89 5.07
C GLY A 437 -14.17 -2.18 6.05
N THR A 438 -13.14 -2.86 6.55
CA THR A 438 -12.17 -2.25 7.50
C THR A 438 -11.47 -1.03 6.90
N THR A 439 -11.15 -1.06 5.61
CA THR A 439 -10.48 0.04 4.89
C THR A 439 -11.32 1.31 4.87
N GLY A 440 -12.63 1.22 4.63
CA GLY A 440 -13.52 2.39 4.68
C GLY A 440 -13.59 3.01 6.06
N GLN A 441 -13.66 2.20 7.12
CA GLN A 441 -13.60 2.72 8.49
C GLN A 441 -12.28 3.42 8.79
N ALA A 442 -11.15 2.86 8.38
CA ALA A 442 -9.85 3.49 8.58
C ALA A 442 -9.76 4.87 7.89
N VAL A 443 -10.34 5.01 6.70
CA VAL A 443 -10.43 6.29 5.99
C VAL A 443 -11.25 7.32 6.77
N LEU A 444 -12.42 6.93 7.28
CA LEU A 444 -13.28 7.82 8.07
C LEU A 444 -12.61 8.28 9.37
N GLU A 445 -11.92 7.37 10.08
CA GLU A 445 -11.17 7.71 11.29
C GLU A 445 -10.02 8.67 11.00
N LEU A 446 -9.28 8.48 9.90
CA LEU A 446 -8.21 9.41 9.50
C LEU A 446 -8.75 10.79 9.11
N ASN A 447 -9.91 10.86 8.47
CA ASN A 447 -10.53 12.13 8.15
C ASN A 447 -10.97 12.89 9.41
N ALA A 448 -11.51 12.18 10.40
CA ALA A 448 -11.85 12.76 11.70
C ALA A 448 -10.60 13.24 12.46
N GLU A 449 -9.49 12.51 12.39
CA GLU A 449 -8.19 12.89 12.99
C GLU A 449 -7.58 14.14 12.32
N ASP A 450 -7.69 14.27 11.00
CA ASP A 450 -7.24 15.47 10.27
C ASP A 450 -8.14 16.69 10.54
N GLY A 451 -9.42 16.45 10.85
CA GLY A 451 -10.42 17.48 11.14
C GLY A 451 -11.07 18.11 9.90
N ALA A 452 -12.20 18.79 10.13
CA ALA A 452 -13.09 19.31 9.08
C ALA A 452 -12.53 20.47 8.22
N GLY A 453 -11.30 20.92 8.48
CA GLY A 453 -10.63 21.97 7.70
C GLY A 453 -9.97 21.47 6.41
N HIS A 454 -9.89 20.16 6.23
CA HIS A 454 -9.26 19.53 5.06
C HIS A 454 -10.29 18.86 4.16
N LEU A 455 -9.95 18.71 2.88
CA LEU A 455 -10.74 17.88 1.96
C LEU A 455 -10.64 16.42 2.43
N PRO A 456 -11.76 15.73 2.74
CA PRO A 456 -11.70 14.36 3.24
C PRO A 456 -11.12 13.41 2.19
N ARG A 457 -10.35 12.41 2.64
CA ARG A 457 -10.01 11.24 1.82
C ARG A 457 -11.29 10.51 1.43
N ARG A 458 -11.26 9.86 0.27
CA ARG A 458 -12.36 9.06 -0.27
C ARG A 458 -12.02 7.59 -0.28
N PHE A 459 -13.00 6.73 -0.05
CA PHE A 459 -12.85 5.29 -0.23
C PHE A 459 -13.69 4.76 -1.40
N ILE A 460 -13.16 3.74 -2.06
CA ILE A 460 -13.89 2.88 -2.99
C ILE A 460 -13.70 1.45 -2.49
N LEU A 461 -14.79 0.81 -2.08
CA LEU A 461 -14.79 -0.57 -1.62
C LEU A 461 -15.50 -1.44 -2.66
N CYS A 462 -14.91 -2.55 -3.05
CA CYS A 462 -15.62 -3.61 -3.78
C CYS A 462 -15.65 -4.88 -2.92
N SER A 463 -16.84 -5.42 -2.75
CA SER A 463 -17.07 -6.68 -2.04
C SER A 463 -18.07 -7.52 -2.81
N SER A 464 -17.82 -8.82 -2.85
CA SER A 464 -18.71 -9.78 -3.50
C SER A 464 -19.92 -10.10 -2.61
N THR A 465 -20.92 -10.75 -3.19
CA THR A 465 -22.06 -11.27 -2.40
C THR A 465 -21.67 -12.53 -1.62
N GLU A 466 -20.71 -13.31 -2.13
CA GLU A 466 -20.45 -14.71 -1.75
C GLU A 466 -21.71 -15.60 -1.80
N ALA A 467 -22.73 -15.20 -2.56
CA ALA A 467 -23.91 -16.00 -2.76
C ALA A 467 -23.53 -17.31 -3.46
N THR A 468 -24.11 -18.42 -3.00
CA THR A 468 -23.92 -19.73 -3.62
C THR A 468 -25.28 -20.33 -3.94
N THR A 469 -25.30 -21.41 -4.73
CA THR A 469 -26.54 -22.19 -4.95
C THR A 469 -27.17 -22.68 -3.65
N LYS A 470 -26.39 -22.84 -2.57
CA LYS A 470 -26.89 -23.24 -1.25
C LYS A 470 -27.34 -22.07 -0.39
N GLU A 471 -26.73 -20.91 -0.57
CA GLU A 471 -26.99 -19.69 0.20
C GLU A 471 -27.21 -18.50 -0.74
N PRO A 472 -28.30 -18.50 -1.55
CA PRO A 472 -28.50 -17.50 -2.60
C PRO A 472 -28.82 -16.09 -2.04
N ALA A 473 -29.29 -16.01 -0.80
CA ALA A 473 -29.62 -14.74 -0.14
C ALA A 473 -28.40 -14.08 0.55
N LYS A 474 -27.28 -14.80 0.70
CA LYS A 474 -26.07 -14.29 1.35
C LYS A 474 -25.51 -13.13 0.53
N ASN A 475 -25.28 -12.00 1.19
CA ASN A 475 -24.69 -10.85 0.56
C ASN A 475 -23.71 -10.15 1.51
N LEU A 476 -22.44 -10.56 1.43
CA LEU A 476 -21.39 -10.01 2.28
C LEU A 476 -21.25 -8.49 2.10
N CYS A 477 -21.34 -8.00 0.87
CA CYS A 477 -21.25 -6.57 0.59
C CYS A 477 -22.34 -5.76 1.28
N ARG A 478 -23.61 -6.15 1.12
CA ARG A 478 -24.77 -5.46 1.68
C ARG A 478 -24.87 -5.59 3.20
N ASP A 479 -24.77 -6.83 3.68
CA ASP A 479 -25.16 -7.20 5.05
C ASP A 479 -24.01 -7.04 6.06
N VAL A 480 -22.76 -6.97 5.58
CA VAL A 480 -21.57 -6.82 6.45
C VAL A 480 -20.79 -5.58 6.11
N CYS A 481 -20.33 -5.42 4.86
CA CYS A 481 -19.47 -4.29 4.49
C CYS A 481 -20.22 -2.95 4.62
N ALA A 482 -21.30 -2.77 3.87
CA ALA A 482 -22.09 -1.54 3.91
C ALA A 482 -22.72 -1.32 5.28
N GLU A 483 -23.24 -2.38 5.92
CA GLU A 483 -23.84 -2.26 7.25
C GLU A 483 -22.84 -1.83 8.31
N ARG A 484 -21.60 -2.37 8.30
CA ARG A 484 -20.53 -1.87 9.17
C ARG A 484 -20.32 -0.38 8.95
N LEU A 485 -20.20 0.07 7.70
CA LEU A 485 -19.94 1.48 7.39
C LEU A 485 -21.11 2.38 7.83
N ARG A 486 -22.38 1.96 7.65
CA ARG A 486 -23.53 2.70 8.17
C ARG A 486 -23.44 2.89 9.69
N ARG A 487 -23.10 1.83 10.43
CA ARG A 487 -22.98 1.92 11.89
C ARG A 487 -21.78 2.75 12.33
N VAL A 488 -20.65 2.63 11.63
CA VAL A 488 -19.48 3.48 11.88
C VAL A 488 -19.82 4.95 11.68
N ILE A 489 -20.50 5.28 10.57
CA ILE A 489 -20.88 6.67 10.26
C ILE A 489 -21.91 7.21 11.25
N ASN A 490 -22.90 6.41 11.67
CA ASN A 490 -23.91 6.84 12.65
C ASN A 490 -23.39 6.80 14.12
N GLY A 491 -22.23 6.19 14.36
CA GLY A 491 -21.70 5.93 15.69
C GLY A 491 -22.07 4.55 16.22
N TYR A 492 -21.13 3.92 16.94
CA TYR A 492 -21.26 2.54 17.42
C TYR A 492 -20.44 2.31 18.68
N GLY A 493 -20.84 1.36 19.54
CA GLY A 493 -20.04 0.99 20.72
C GLY A 493 -19.71 2.15 21.67
N GLY A 494 -20.53 3.20 21.70
CA GLY A 494 -20.26 4.43 22.47
C GLY A 494 -19.27 5.40 21.80
N LYS A 495 -18.79 5.10 20.59
CA LYS A 495 -17.98 6.00 19.78
C LYS A 495 -18.87 6.96 18.98
N PRO A 496 -18.45 8.22 18.80
CA PRO A 496 -19.16 9.17 17.95
C PRO A 496 -19.16 8.68 16.49
N GLY A 497 -20.17 9.09 15.74
CA GLY A 497 -20.23 8.90 14.30
C GLY A 497 -19.33 9.87 13.53
N HIS A 498 -19.40 9.80 12.20
CA HIS A 498 -18.66 10.66 11.29
C HIS A 498 -19.62 11.58 10.52
N THR A 499 -19.31 12.86 10.50
CA THR A 499 -20.10 13.88 9.80
C THR A 499 -19.86 13.87 8.30
N LEU A 500 -20.73 14.54 7.53
CA LEU A 500 -20.52 14.73 6.09
C LEU A 500 -19.17 15.41 5.76
N ALA A 501 -18.72 16.35 6.60
CA ALA A 501 -17.42 17.03 6.43
C ALA A 501 -16.22 16.07 6.60
N GLU A 502 -16.38 15.00 7.37
CA GLU A 502 -15.38 13.94 7.56
C GLU A 502 -15.53 12.82 6.52
N GLY A 503 -16.44 12.97 5.55
CA GLY A 503 -16.75 11.96 4.53
C GLY A 503 -17.74 10.90 5.00
N GLY A 504 -18.58 11.19 6.00
CA GLY A 504 -19.61 10.30 6.53
C GLY A 504 -20.81 10.08 5.60
N GLU A 505 -20.56 9.58 4.40
CA GLU A 505 -21.57 9.21 3.40
C GLU A 505 -21.01 8.09 2.51
N PHE A 506 -21.88 7.38 1.79
CA PHE A 506 -21.44 6.58 0.64
C PHE A 506 -22.60 6.29 -0.32
N ALA A 507 -22.28 6.13 -1.61
CA ALA A 507 -23.16 5.53 -2.60
C ALA A 507 -22.96 4.01 -2.65
N TYR A 508 -24.06 3.28 -2.67
CA TYR A 508 -24.07 1.84 -2.90
C TYR A 508 -24.42 1.54 -4.36
N LEU A 509 -23.53 0.86 -5.06
CA LEU A 509 -23.65 0.55 -6.48
C LEU A 509 -23.75 -0.97 -6.69
N GLN A 510 -24.68 -1.39 -7.55
CA GLN A 510 -24.66 -2.71 -8.17
C GLN A 510 -24.15 -2.60 -9.60
N LEU A 511 -23.66 -3.72 -10.14
CA LEU A 511 -23.19 -3.82 -11.51
C LEU A 511 -24.15 -4.66 -12.34
N ASP A 512 -24.76 -4.05 -13.34
CA ASP A 512 -25.60 -4.74 -14.31
C ASP A 512 -24.73 -5.06 -15.55
N LYS A 513 -24.85 -6.29 -16.05
CA LYS A 513 -24.07 -6.81 -17.19
C LYS A 513 -24.97 -6.95 -18.40
N PHE A 514 -24.50 -6.46 -19.54
CA PHE A 514 -25.23 -6.50 -20.81
C PHE A 514 -24.36 -7.09 -21.91
N ASP A 515 -24.93 -7.89 -22.82
CA ASP A 515 -24.30 -8.14 -24.11
C ASP A 515 -24.12 -6.78 -24.82
N GLY A 516 -23.00 -6.59 -25.51
CA GLY A 516 -22.72 -5.36 -26.23
C GLY A 516 -23.80 -4.96 -27.25
N ALA A 517 -24.51 -5.93 -27.83
CA ALA A 517 -25.64 -5.68 -28.73
C ALA A 517 -26.89 -5.17 -28.01
N ASP A 518 -27.08 -5.57 -26.75
CA ASP A 518 -28.30 -5.32 -25.99
C ASP A 518 -28.23 -4.04 -25.15
N VAL A 519 -27.03 -3.44 -25.00
CA VAL A 519 -26.83 -2.17 -24.26
C VAL A 519 -27.81 -1.08 -24.69
N LEU A 520 -28.11 -0.96 -25.99
CA LEU A 520 -29.01 0.08 -26.50
C LEU A 520 -30.49 -0.13 -26.12
N LEU A 521 -30.88 -1.38 -25.84
CA LEU A 521 -32.25 -1.77 -25.54
C LEU A 521 -32.48 -1.77 -24.03
N ASP A 522 -31.51 -2.29 -23.27
CA ASP A 522 -31.69 -2.62 -21.85
C ASP A 522 -31.02 -1.61 -20.91
N ALA A 523 -30.02 -0.84 -21.37
CA ALA A 523 -29.41 0.19 -20.54
C ALA A 523 -30.36 1.36 -20.31
N THR A 524 -30.52 1.71 -19.03
CA THR A 524 -31.44 2.76 -18.59
C THR A 524 -30.76 4.14 -18.50
N ALA A 525 -31.57 5.20 -18.42
CA ALA A 525 -31.06 6.56 -18.17
C ALA A 525 -30.26 6.66 -16.86
N GLN A 526 -30.62 5.84 -15.86
CA GLN A 526 -29.87 5.70 -14.61
C GLN A 526 -28.44 5.21 -14.85
N HIS A 527 -28.26 4.12 -15.63
CA HIS A 527 -26.93 3.62 -15.97
C HIS A 527 -26.07 4.70 -16.63
N ALA A 528 -26.65 5.42 -17.58
CA ALA A 528 -25.97 6.50 -18.29
C ALA A 528 -25.57 7.63 -17.34
N ALA A 529 -26.50 8.10 -16.49
CA ALA A 529 -26.24 9.17 -15.54
C ALA A 529 -25.15 8.78 -14.54
N THR A 530 -25.27 7.61 -13.91
CA THR A 530 -24.29 7.13 -12.93
C THR A 530 -22.90 6.95 -13.56
N LEU A 531 -22.80 6.30 -14.71
CA LEU A 531 -21.52 6.11 -15.41
C LEU A 531 -20.88 7.44 -15.81
N LEU A 532 -21.67 8.35 -16.38
CA LEU A 532 -21.20 9.66 -16.82
C LEU A 532 -20.74 10.52 -15.64
N SER A 533 -21.48 10.53 -14.53
CA SER A 533 -21.08 11.26 -13.32
C SER A 533 -19.79 10.69 -12.76
N MET A 534 -19.67 9.36 -12.62
CA MET A 534 -18.43 8.73 -12.16
C MET A 534 -17.24 9.00 -13.10
N ARG A 535 -17.45 8.98 -14.41
CA ARG A 535 -16.37 9.22 -15.39
C ARG A 535 -15.84 10.65 -15.32
N ASN A 536 -16.74 11.63 -15.26
CA ASN A 536 -16.40 13.04 -15.38
C ASN A 536 -16.11 13.71 -14.02
N MET A 537 -16.76 13.25 -12.95
CA MET A 537 -16.67 13.85 -11.61
C MET A 537 -16.06 12.93 -10.56
N ALA A 538 -15.82 11.65 -10.88
CA ALA A 538 -15.37 10.62 -9.93
C ALA A 538 -16.34 10.41 -8.74
N VAL A 539 -17.62 10.76 -8.93
CA VAL A 539 -18.72 10.61 -7.95
C VAL A 539 -20.04 10.29 -8.68
N PRO A 540 -20.92 9.45 -8.13
CA PRO A 540 -22.28 9.27 -8.61
C PRO A 540 -23.21 10.41 -8.11
N PRO A 541 -24.40 10.57 -8.72
CA PRO A 541 -25.42 11.49 -8.21
C PRO A 541 -26.04 10.97 -6.90
N VAL A 542 -26.54 11.86 -6.02
CA VAL A 542 -27.23 11.47 -4.76
C VAL A 542 -28.65 10.97 -5.01
N GLU A 543 -29.41 11.70 -5.82
CA GLU A 543 -30.76 11.33 -6.24
C GLU A 543 -30.87 11.41 -7.76
N GLN A 544 -31.74 10.58 -8.30
CA GLN A 544 -32.05 10.58 -9.72
C GLN A 544 -33.39 11.27 -9.92
N ALA A 545 -33.34 12.51 -10.38
CA ALA A 545 -34.53 13.12 -10.93
C ALA A 545 -34.90 12.37 -12.22
N GLN A 546 -36.11 11.80 -12.28
CA GLN A 546 -36.71 11.30 -13.54
C GLN A 546 -37.11 12.50 -14.41
N THR A 547 -36.13 13.32 -14.76
CA THR A 547 -36.30 14.51 -15.57
C THR A 547 -35.86 14.22 -16.99
N ALA A 548 -36.54 14.87 -17.93
CA ALA A 548 -36.23 14.82 -19.36
C ALA A 548 -34.74 15.11 -19.66
N ILE A 549 -34.12 16.00 -18.87
CA ILE A 549 -32.69 16.30 -18.90
C ILE A 549 -32.05 16.08 -17.53
N THR A 550 -30.81 15.59 -17.51
CA THR A 550 -29.99 15.47 -16.30
C THR A 550 -28.68 16.20 -16.50
N VAL A 551 -28.36 17.16 -15.62
CA VAL A 551 -27.06 17.83 -15.61
C VAL A 551 -26.06 16.91 -14.92
N ILE A 552 -25.12 16.35 -15.68
CA ILE A 552 -24.09 15.43 -15.18
C ILE A 552 -22.97 16.21 -14.50
N ALA A 553 -22.50 17.27 -15.15
CA ALA A 553 -21.40 18.08 -14.66
C ALA A 553 -21.59 19.53 -15.12
N LYS A 554 -21.21 20.46 -14.24
CA LYS A 554 -21.31 21.88 -14.47
C LYS A 554 -20.05 22.58 -13.96
N GLN A 555 -19.43 23.35 -14.84
CA GLN A 555 -18.42 24.35 -14.49
C GLN A 555 -18.81 25.72 -15.07
N ALA A 556 -18.00 26.75 -14.80
CA ALA A 556 -18.30 28.11 -15.24
C ALA A 556 -18.35 28.25 -16.78
N ASP A 557 -17.55 27.47 -17.50
CA ASP A 557 -17.34 27.58 -18.95
C ASP A 557 -17.86 26.37 -19.76
N TRP A 558 -18.38 25.32 -19.11
CA TRP A 558 -18.98 24.18 -19.81
C TRP A 558 -20.02 23.41 -18.98
N LEU A 559 -20.92 22.73 -19.70
CA LEU A 559 -21.99 21.89 -19.17
C LEU A 559 -22.00 20.53 -19.89
N LEU A 560 -22.15 19.45 -19.12
CA LEU A 560 -22.44 18.12 -19.65
C LEU A 560 -23.84 17.70 -19.23
N VAL A 561 -24.68 17.42 -20.23
CA VAL A 561 -26.10 17.12 -20.05
C VAL A 561 -26.42 15.78 -20.69
N LEU A 562 -27.20 14.96 -20.00
CA LEU A 562 -27.81 13.75 -20.54
C LEU A 562 -29.27 14.05 -20.89
N CYS A 563 -29.64 13.84 -22.15
CA CYS A 563 -31.02 13.92 -22.64
C CYS A 563 -31.53 12.51 -22.92
N GLN A 564 -32.67 12.15 -22.32
CA GLN A 564 -33.24 10.81 -22.47
C GLN A 564 -33.85 10.59 -23.86
N ASP A 565 -34.32 11.66 -24.50
CA ASP A 565 -34.96 11.65 -25.81
C ASP A 565 -34.69 12.98 -26.55
N THR A 566 -35.46 13.23 -27.61
CA THR A 566 -35.47 14.50 -28.36
C THR A 566 -36.90 15.02 -28.54
N GLU A 567 -37.75 14.84 -27.54
CA GLU A 567 -39.13 15.32 -27.53
C GLU A 567 -39.21 16.79 -27.09
N ALA A 568 -40.33 17.45 -27.41
CA ALA A 568 -40.49 18.88 -27.17
C ALA A 568 -40.21 19.33 -25.71
N PRO A 569 -40.63 18.59 -24.65
CA PRO A 569 -40.31 18.98 -23.27
C PRO A 569 -38.80 18.97 -22.98
N THR A 570 -38.08 17.95 -23.47
CA THR A 570 -36.62 17.81 -23.34
C THR A 570 -35.90 18.95 -24.04
N LEU A 571 -36.31 19.25 -25.27
CA LEU A 571 -35.72 20.33 -26.07
C LEU A 571 -35.94 21.70 -25.42
N ALA A 572 -37.15 21.96 -24.89
CA ALA A 572 -37.45 23.18 -24.16
C ALA A 572 -36.58 23.32 -22.90
N ALA A 573 -36.50 22.27 -22.08
CA ALA A 573 -35.66 22.27 -20.88
C ALA A 573 -34.18 22.49 -21.19
N LEU A 574 -33.67 21.91 -22.27
CA LEU A 574 -32.27 22.08 -22.70
C LEU A 574 -31.98 23.52 -23.14
N ARG A 575 -32.92 24.16 -23.86
CA ARG A 575 -32.80 25.57 -24.24
C ARG A 575 -32.81 26.48 -23.01
N ASP A 576 -33.73 26.24 -22.08
CA ASP A 576 -33.86 27.06 -20.88
C ASP A 576 -32.60 26.92 -19.99
N LEU A 577 -32.03 25.71 -19.89
CA LEU A 577 -30.75 25.47 -19.22
C LEU A 577 -29.60 26.24 -19.90
N HIS A 578 -29.54 26.26 -21.23
CA HIS A 578 -28.54 27.04 -21.96
C HIS A 578 -28.71 28.55 -21.74
N GLN A 579 -29.94 29.06 -21.76
CA GLN A 579 -30.23 30.48 -21.50
C GLN A 579 -29.81 30.93 -20.09
N GLN A 580 -29.93 30.04 -19.10
CA GLN A 580 -29.43 30.27 -17.75
C GLN A 580 -27.89 30.24 -17.65
N ASN A 581 -27.21 29.67 -18.66
CA ASN A 581 -25.76 29.49 -18.67
C ASN A 581 -25.18 29.84 -20.06
N PRO A 582 -25.37 31.08 -20.56
CA PRO A 582 -25.13 31.43 -21.97
C PRO A 582 -23.64 31.41 -22.35
N GLN A 583 -22.75 31.51 -21.36
CA GLN A 583 -21.29 31.48 -21.55
C GLN A 583 -20.72 30.05 -21.54
N ALA A 584 -21.52 29.04 -21.14
CA ALA A 584 -21.06 27.68 -21.00
C ALA A 584 -21.15 26.92 -22.33
N ARG A 585 -20.05 26.26 -22.71
CA ARG A 585 -20.03 25.30 -23.83
C ARG A 585 -20.88 24.10 -23.48
N LEU A 586 -21.85 23.77 -24.33
CA LEU A 586 -22.80 22.70 -24.08
C LEU A 586 -22.33 21.39 -24.71
N SER A 587 -22.17 20.33 -23.91
CA SER A 587 -21.98 18.96 -24.38
C SER A 587 -23.21 18.13 -23.99
N VAL A 588 -23.82 17.45 -24.96
CA VAL A 588 -25.06 16.70 -24.75
C VAL A 588 -24.91 15.25 -25.18
N VAL A 589 -25.23 14.33 -24.28
CA VAL A 589 -25.33 12.90 -24.56
C VAL A 589 -26.79 12.55 -24.80
N THR A 590 -27.11 11.89 -25.91
CA THR A 590 -28.49 11.55 -26.28
C THR A 590 -28.54 10.30 -27.16
N PRO A 591 -29.66 9.54 -27.19
CA PRO A 591 -29.87 8.48 -28.16
C PRO A 591 -29.89 8.97 -29.62
N ARG A 592 -30.23 10.24 -29.88
CA ARG A 592 -30.38 10.81 -31.24
C ARG A 592 -29.50 12.04 -31.47
N PRO A 593 -28.15 11.90 -31.47
CA PRO A 593 -27.23 13.04 -31.48
C PRO A 593 -27.35 13.89 -32.74
N LYS A 594 -27.52 13.26 -33.92
CA LYS A 594 -27.64 14.00 -35.20
C LYS A 594 -28.90 14.88 -35.26
N ALA A 595 -30.03 14.36 -34.80
CA ALA A 595 -31.29 15.11 -34.78
C ALA A 595 -31.20 16.29 -33.81
N LEU A 596 -30.64 16.06 -32.62
CA LEU A 596 -30.45 17.11 -31.63
C LEU A 596 -29.47 18.19 -32.10
N ALA A 597 -28.38 17.80 -32.78
CA ALA A 597 -27.39 18.75 -33.32
C ALA A 597 -28.00 19.71 -34.35
N LEU A 598 -28.85 19.19 -35.25
CA LEU A 598 -29.55 20.01 -36.23
C LEU A 598 -30.50 20.99 -35.54
N TRP A 599 -31.29 20.51 -34.58
CA TRP A 599 -32.21 21.37 -33.83
C TRP A 599 -31.48 22.46 -33.05
N LEU A 600 -30.39 22.15 -32.35
CA LEU A 600 -29.59 23.14 -31.61
C LEU A 600 -28.98 24.19 -32.55
N ALA A 601 -28.52 23.79 -33.73
CA ALA A 601 -28.00 24.71 -34.74
C ALA A 601 -29.08 25.68 -35.26
N GLU A 602 -30.31 25.20 -35.47
CA GLU A 602 -31.46 26.05 -35.83
C GLU A 602 -31.82 27.07 -34.73
N GLN A 603 -31.58 26.72 -33.46
CA GLN A 603 -31.75 27.63 -32.33
C GLN A 603 -30.55 28.58 -32.10
N GLY A 604 -29.50 28.49 -32.93
CA GLY A 604 -28.26 29.27 -32.75
C GLY A 604 -27.41 28.83 -31.54
N ILE A 605 -27.64 27.63 -31.02
CA ILE A 605 -26.94 27.09 -29.83
C ILE A 605 -25.78 26.21 -30.30
N ALA A 606 -24.55 26.63 -30.01
CA ALA A 606 -23.36 25.83 -30.26
C ALA A 606 -23.23 24.72 -29.21
N ALA A 607 -23.33 23.46 -29.63
CA ALA A 607 -23.19 22.31 -28.74
C ALA A 607 -22.45 21.14 -29.40
N HIS A 608 -21.74 20.38 -28.58
CA HIS A 608 -21.17 19.09 -28.96
C HIS A 608 -22.17 17.98 -28.59
N THR A 609 -22.62 17.18 -29.54
CA THR A 609 -23.56 16.07 -29.27
C THR A 609 -22.87 14.72 -29.42
N GLN A 610 -23.14 13.80 -28.49
CA GLN A 610 -22.55 12.46 -28.44
C GLN A 610 -23.64 11.41 -28.42
N ALA A 611 -23.37 10.28 -29.09
CA ALA A 611 -24.26 9.14 -29.08
C ALA A 611 -24.20 8.43 -27.72
N LEU A 612 -25.36 8.18 -27.12
CA LEU A 612 -25.45 7.49 -25.83
C LEU A 612 -24.74 6.13 -25.82
N HIS A 613 -24.91 5.32 -26.87
CA HIS A 613 -24.30 3.99 -26.95
C HIS A 613 -22.77 4.01 -26.99
N GLU A 614 -22.17 4.97 -27.71
CA GLU A 614 -20.72 5.12 -27.77
C GLU A 614 -20.18 5.44 -26.38
N VAL A 615 -20.85 6.34 -25.66
CA VAL A 615 -20.48 6.73 -24.29
C VAL A 615 -20.57 5.55 -23.32
N LEU A 616 -21.64 4.76 -23.37
CA LEU A 616 -21.85 3.61 -22.48
C LEU A 616 -20.81 2.50 -22.70
N THR A 617 -20.41 2.27 -23.94
CA THR A 617 -19.46 1.20 -24.31
C THR A 617 -17.99 1.64 -24.27
N LEU A 618 -17.72 2.95 -24.20
CA LEU A 618 -16.37 3.51 -24.19
C LEU A 618 -15.53 2.97 -23.03
N GLY A 619 -14.36 2.43 -23.37
CA GLY A 619 -13.39 1.91 -22.40
C GLY A 619 -13.73 0.54 -21.81
N GLN A 620 -14.87 -0.05 -22.19
CA GLN A 620 -15.36 -1.33 -21.64
C GLN A 620 -15.21 -2.50 -22.61
N GLY A 621 -15.13 -2.23 -23.92
CA GLY A 621 -14.92 -3.24 -24.94
C GLY A 621 -13.51 -3.82 -24.89
N GLY A 622 -13.40 -5.15 -24.81
CA GLY A 622 -12.16 -5.84 -25.12
C GLY A 622 -11.75 -5.51 -26.55
N ARG A 623 -10.46 -5.19 -26.76
CA ARG A 623 -9.89 -4.98 -28.11
C ARG A 623 -10.12 -6.23 -28.98
N ARG A 624 -11.25 -6.33 -29.66
CA ARG A 624 -11.34 -7.10 -30.92
C ARG A 624 -10.85 -6.17 -32.02
N GLY A 625 -9.53 -6.21 -32.23
CA GLY A 625 -8.87 -5.75 -33.44
C GLY A 625 -9.15 -4.32 -33.90
N SER A 626 -8.45 -3.34 -33.33
CA SER A 626 -8.03 -2.18 -34.12
C SER A 626 -6.57 -1.86 -33.79
N ARG A 627 -5.74 -1.90 -34.82
CA ARG A 627 -4.42 -1.27 -34.81
C ARG A 627 -4.62 0.23 -34.59
N ASN A 628 -3.71 0.81 -33.81
CA ASN A 628 -3.40 2.23 -33.62
C ASN A 628 -4.00 3.28 -34.58
N PRO A 629 -4.13 4.51 -34.08
CA PRO A 629 -3.19 5.55 -34.48
C PRO A 629 -2.05 5.71 -33.46
#